data_AF-A0A8T4T300-F1
#
_entry.id   AF-A0A8T4T300-F1
#
_cell.length_a   1.000
_cell.length_b   1.000
_cell.length_c   1.000
_cell.angle_alpha   90.00
_cell.angle_beta   90.00
_cell.angle_gamma   90.00
#
_symmetry.space_group_name_H-M   'P 1'
#
loop_
_entity.id
_entity.type
_entity.pdbx_description
1 polymer ?
#
loop_
_entity_poly.entity_id
_entity_poly.type
_entity_poly.pdbx_seq_one_letter_code
_entity_poly.pdbx_strand_id
1 'polypeptide(L)'
;MQIPEFIKELVWTFYPPRYKQLSEQPLSKSLLFMSKILLVAFLITGVLYLPKVALLKGTIEDELGKFDVFKLEGNVTQSDAVNIPRHNPWVVIDLNKNLTLTKEFFVIDKTTVQYRVFSPRTIPREQLKDIKEYRTNASRFFTIVLLLMLPGIALLLYLRTWLKYFFIVLVMSSFFFVITELTRHRLKWKEVANIVTHTMTPVILIEVVSSFVTTAYLLPIIRFLGINIYLATTVILMAFTVLAIIGCQYEIHKESKHKK
;
A
#
# COMPACT_ATOMS: atom_id res chain seq x y z
N MET A 1 -24.63 -15.81 17.25
CA MET A 1 -23.24 -15.55 16.81
C MET A 1 -22.91 -14.10 17.14
N GLN A 2 -21.78 -13.84 17.81
CA GLN A 2 -21.35 -12.46 18.11
C GLN A 2 -20.72 -11.85 16.85
N ILE A 3 -21.26 -10.73 16.36
CA ILE A 3 -20.69 -10.01 15.22
C ILE A 3 -19.33 -9.44 15.64
N PRO A 4 -18.23 -9.66 14.88
CA PRO A 4 -16.93 -9.11 15.22
C PRO A 4 -16.98 -7.58 15.38
N GLU A 5 -16.28 -7.04 16.38
CA GLU A 5 -16.30 -5.59 16.69
C GLU A 5 -15.93 -4.72 15.47
N PHE A 6 -14.97 -5.17 14.67
CA PHE A 6 -14.57 -4.48 13.44
C PHE A 6 -15.73 -4.32 12.44
N ILE A 7 -16.54 -5.35 12.25
CA ILE A 7 -17.68 -5.32 11.33
C ILE A 7 -18.77 -4.38 11.86
N LYS A 8 -19.00 -4.43 13.17
CA LYS A 8 -19.93 -3.53 13.85
C LYS A 8 -19.52 -2.06 13.69
N GLU A 9 -18.24 -1.76 13.91
CA GLU A 9 -17.67 -0.42 13.75
C GLU A 9 -17.73 0.04 12.29
N LEU A 10 -17.42 -0.85 11.33
CA LEU A 10 -17.57 -0.60 9.91
C LEU A 10 -19.00 -0.20 9.55
N VAL A 11 -20.01 -0.95 9.99
CA VAL A 11 -21.43 -0.60 9.75
C VAL A 11 -21.79 0.73 10.39
N TRP A 12 -21.26 1.02 11.58
CA TRP A 12 -21.50 2.29 12.27
C TRP A 12 -20.95 3.50 11.53
N THR A 13 -19.88 3.35 10.74
CA THR A 13 -19.36 4.45 9.92
C THR A 13 -20.35 4.96 8.87
N PHE A 14 -21.33 4.14 8.47
CA PHE A 14 -22.37 4.50 7.52
C PHE A 14 -23.66 5.02 8.17
N TYR A 15 -23.74 5.05 9.51
CA TYR A 15 -24.94 5.42 10.24
C TYR A 15 -24.71 6.64 11.15
N PRO A 16 -25.07 7.87 10.70
CA PRO A 16 -24.74 9.13 11.37
C PRO A 16 -25.04 9.19 12.89
N PRO A 17 -26.16 8.66 13.42
CA PRO A 17 -26.46 8.74 14.85
C PRO A 17 -25.43 8.00 15.75
N ARG A 18 -24.69 7.02 15.22
CA ARG A 18 -23.65 6.31 15.99
C ARG A 18 -22.35 7.09 16.12
N TYR A 19 -22.20 8.21 15.41
CA TYR A 19 -20.97 9.00 15.47
C TYR A 19 -20.73 9.64 16.83
N LYS A 20 -21.76 9.80 17.68
CA LYS A 20 -21.55 10.17 19.07
C LYS A 20 -20.63 9.16 19.78
N GLN A 21 -20.98 7.87 19.72
CA GLN A 21 -20.22 6.77 20.33
C GLN A 21 -18.82 6.61 19.71
N LEU A 22 -18.69 6.85 18.40
CA LEU A 22 -17.40 6.81 17.71
C LEU A 22 -16.50 8.00 18.11
N SER A 23 -17.08 9.20 18.27
CA SER A 23 -16.33 10.42 18.57
C SER A 23 -15.73 10.43 19.98
N GLU A 24 -16.34 9.73 20.93
CA GLU A 24 -15.90 9.69 22.33
C GLU A 24 -14.68 8.78 22.55
N GLN A 25 -14.37 7.88 21.60
CA GLN A 25 -13.30 6.91 21.72
C GLN A 25 -11.89 7.55 21.84
N PRO A 26 -10.89 6.80 22.33
CA PRO A 26 -9.49 7.21 22.20
C PRO A 26 -9.07 7.26 20.72
N LEU A 27 -8.36 8.32 20.32
CA LEU A 27 -7.90 8.51 18.93
C LEU A 27 -7.05 7.34 18.41
N SER A 28 -6.30 6.67 19.29
CA SER A 28 -5.53 5.47 18.94
C SER A 28 -6.41 4.32 18.45
N LYS A 29 -7.64 4.17 18.96
CA LYS A 29 -8.60 3.17 18.48
C LYS A 29 -9.11 3.51 17.08
N SER A 30 -9.47 4.77 16.84
CA SER A 30 -9.90 5.24 15.51
C SER A 30 -8.79 5.11 14.47
N LEU A 31 -7.54 5.42 14.82
CA LEU A 31 -6.38 5.23 13.93
C LEU A 31 -6.07 3.75 13.67
N LEU A 32 -6.24 2.89 14.69
CA LEU A 32 -6.11 1.43 14.52
C LEU A 32 -7.22 0.90 13.58
N PHE A 33 -8.45 1.39 13.74
CA PHE A 33 -9.56 1.08 12.84
C PHE A 33 -9.27 1.51 11.41
N MET A 34 -8.80 2.75 11.19
CA MET A 34 -8.36 3.24 9.87
C MET A 34 -7.28 2.32 9.27
N SER A 35 -6.30 1.90 10.07
CA SER A 35 -5.25 0.97 9.64
C SER A 35 -5.82 -0.38 9.20
N LYS A 36 -6.80 -0.93 9.92
CA LYS A 36 -7.50 -2.17 9.53
C LYS A 36 -8.28 -1.99 8.23
N ILE A 37 -8.99 -0.87 8.07
CA ILE A 37 -9.70 -0.55 6.82
C ILE A 37 -8.73 -0.45 5.64
N LEU A 38 -7.60 0.23 5.83
CA LEU A 38 -6.55 0.33 4.81
C LEU A 38 -5.97 -1.04 4.45
N LEU A 39 -5.77 -1.93 5.43
CA LEU A 39 -5.30 -3.28 5.16
C LEU A 39 -6.32 -4.07 4.31
N VAL A 40 -7.61 -3.98 4.65
CA VAL A 40 -8.68 -4.62 3.86
C VAL A 40 -8.72 -4.04 2.44
N ALA A 41 -8.69 -2.72 2.31
CA ALA A 41 -8.59 -2.02 1.03
C ALA A 41 -7.38 -2.46 0.20
N PHE A 42 -6.23 -2.64 0.86
CA PHE A 42 -5.00 -3.10 0.23
C PHE A 42 -5.12 -4.54 -0.27
N LEU A 43 -5.73 -5.43 0.50
CA LEU A 43 -6.02 -6.80 0.06
C LEU A 43 -6.98 -6.84 -1.13
N ILE A 44 -8.05 -6.03 -1.10
CA ILE A 44 -8.99 -5.89 -2.23
C ILE A 44 -8.24 -5.41 -3.47
N THR A 45 -7.40 -4.38 -3.32
CA THR A 45 -6.57 -3.86 -4.41
C THR A 45 -5.64 -4.95 -4.96
N GLY A 46 -4.99 -5.74 -4.09
CA GLY A 46 -4.14 -6.85 -4.51
C GLY A 46 -4.87 -7.87 -5.36
N VAL A 47 -6.10 -8.24 -4.98
CA VAL A 47 -6.95 -9.15 -5.77
C VAL A 47 -7.34 -8.53 -7.11
N LEU A 48 -7.76 -7.25 -7.12
CA LEU A 48 -8.15 -6.55 -8.34
C LEU A 48 -6.97 -6.39 -9.33
N TYR A 49 -5.75 -6.21 -8.83
CA TYR A 49 -4.56 -6.03 -9.66
C TYR A 49 -3.86 -7.35 -10.05
N LEU A 50 -4.32 -8.50 -9.55
CA LEU A 50 -3.75 -9.81 -9.87
C LEU A 50 -3.70 -10.11 -11.39
N PRO A 51 -4.72 -9.79 -12.20
CA PRO A 51 -4.65 -9.96 -13.65
C PRO A 51 -3.51 -9.14 -14.30
N LYS A 52 -3.26 -7.92 -13.82
CA LYS A 52 -2.16 -7.07 -14.33
C LYS A 52 -0.79 -7.66 -13.97
N VAL A 53 -0.67 -8.31 -12.82
CA VAL A 53 0.55 -9.04 -12.43
C VAL A 53 0.78 -10.25 -13.33
N ALA A 54 -0.27 -10.95 -13.76
CA ALA A 54 -0.14 -12.06 -14.70
C ALA A 54 0.38 -11.60 -16.09
N LEU A 55 -0.05 -10.42 -16.54
CA LEU A 55 0.41 -9.81 -17.80
C LEU A 55 1.84 -9.24 -17.73
N LEU A 56 2.36 -9.01 -16.52
CA LEU A 56 3.68 -8.42 -16.28
C LEU A 56 4.81 -9.19 -16.95
N LYS A 57 4.71 -10.53 -17.00
CA LYS A 57 5.70 -11.37 -17.69
C LYS A 57 5.82 -11.00 -19.17
N GLY A 58 4.69 -10.83 -19.86
CA GLY A 58 4.68 -10.46 -21.27
C GLY A 58 5.25 -9.06 -21.49
N THR A 59 4.89 -8.10 -20.63
CA THR A 59 5.45 -6.74 -20.70
C THR A 59 6.95 -6.70 -20.45
N ILE A 60 7.45 -7.46 -19.45
CA ILE A 60 8.90 -7.58 -19.21
C ILE A 60 9.58 -8.18 -20.44
N GLU A 61 8.99 -9.22 -21.02
CA GLU A 61 9.51 -9.84 -22.23
C GLU A 61 9.58 -8.83 -23.38
N ASP A 62 8.51 -8.07 -23.64
CA ASP A 62 8.41 -7.05 -24.69
C ASP A 62 9.38 -5.89 -24.52
N GLU A 63 9.56 -5.42 -23.28
CA GLU A 63 10.55 -4.37 -22.99
C GLU A 63 11.99 -4.89 -23.09
N LEU A 64 12.27 -6.13 -22.65
CA LEU A 64 13.59 -6.76 -22.80
C LEU A 64 13.96 -6.99 -24.27
N GLY A 65 12.97 -7.25 -25.14
CA GLY A 65 13.20 -7.44 -26.58
C GLY A 65 13.68 -6.18 -27.30
N LYS A 66 13.58 -5.00 -26.68
CA LYS A 66 14.10 -3.73 -27.22
C LYS A 66 15.60 -3.55 -26.95
N PHE A 67 16.21 -4.38 -26.10
CA PHE A 67 17.65 -4.33 -25.84
C PHE A 67 18.38 -5.26 -26.81
N ASP A 68 19.30 -4.72 -27.61
CA ASP A 68 20.14 -5.54 -28.49
C ASP A 68 21.27 -6.25 -27.73
N VAL A 69 22.01 -5.53 -26.89
CA VAL A 69 23.12 -6.10 -26.11
C VAL A 69 23.23 -5.43 -24.75
N PHE A 70 23.26 -6.22 -23.67
CA PHE A 70 23.57 -5.74 -22.32
C PHE A 70 25.04 -6.06 -21.98
N LYS A 71 25.93 -5.07 -22.16
CA LYS A 71 27.34 -5.18 -21.78
C LYS A 71 27.59 -4.45 -20.46
N LEU A 72 27.87 -5.22 -19.42
CA LEU A 72 28.42 -4.69 -18.17
C LEU A 72 29.93 -4.93 -18.18
N GLU A 73 30.70 -3.95 -18.66
CA GLU A 73 32.17 -4.01 -18.69
C GLU A 73 32.73 -3.40 -17.41
N GLY A 74 33.41 -4.22 -16.61
CA GLY A 74 34.08 -3.79 -15.40
C GLY A 74 35.04 -4.89 -14.93
N ASN A 75 36.31 -4.54 -14.75
CA ASN A 75 37.32 -5.43 -14.16
C ASN A 75 37.09 -5.52 -12.65
N VAL A 76 36.12 -6.33 -12.24
CA VAL A 76 35.83 -6.58 -10.82
C VAL A 76 36.73 -7.72 -10.34
N THR A 77 37.79 -7.38 -9.61
CA THR A 77 38.60 -8.37 -8.87
C THR A 77 38.02 -8.56 -7.48
N GLN A 78 37.60 -9.77 -7.14
CA GLN A 78 37.15 -10.13 -5.79
C GLN A 78 38.25 -10.94 -5.09
N SER A 79 38.61 -10.58 -3.86
CA SER A 79 39.51 -11.39 -3.03
C SER A 79 38.79 -12.57 -2.39
N ASP A 80 37.52 -12.38 -2.01
CA ASP A 80 36.66 -13.37 -1.37
C ASP A 80 35.20 -13.23 -1.84
N ALA A 81 34.41 -14.28 -1.60
CA ALA A 81 32.98 -14.29 -1.88
C ALA A 81 32.22 -13.21 -1.09
N VAL A 82 31.35 -12.48 -1.77
CA VAL A 82 30.49 -11.46 -1.15
C VAL A 82 29.21 -12.13 -0.65
N ASN A 83 29.10 -12.26 0.67
CA ASN A 83 27.98 -12.90 1.37
C ASN A 83 27.02 -11.84 1.94
N ILE A 84 25.75 -11.87 1.54
CA ILE A 84 24.73 -10.91 1.96
C ILE A 84 23.48 -11.64 2.49
N PRO A 85 23.13 -11.53 3.78
CA PRO A 85 23.95 -11.02 4.90
C PRO A 85 25.16 -11.92 5.20
N ARG A 86 26.14 -11.43 5.99
CA ARG A 86 27.37 -12.20 6.30
C ARG A 86 27.11 -13.55 6.99
N HIS A 87 26.07 -13.62 7.83
CA HIS A 87 25.65 -14.84 8.51
C HIS A 87 24.34 -15.33 7.90
N ASN A 88 24.28 -16.60 7.49
CA ASN A 88 23.16 -17.17 6.74
C ASN A 88 22.86 -16.35 5.46
N PRO A 89 23.81 -16.30 4.51
CA PRO A 89 23.66 -15.46 3.32
C PRO A 89 22.46 -15.88 2.47
N TRP A 90 21.72 -14.89 2.02
CA TRP A 90 20.63 -15.06 1.07
C TRP A 90 21.15 -14.91 -0.35
N VAL A 91 22.15 -14.06 -0.53
CA VAL A 91 22.85 -13.83 -1.79
C VAL A 91 24.34 -14.08 -1.57
N VAL A 92 24.94 -14.92 -2.41
CA VAL A 92 26.39 -15.16 -2.46
C VAL A 92 26.89 -14.83 -3.85
N ILE A 93 27.92 -14.01 -3.94
CA ILE A 93 28.55 -13.63 -5.21
C ILE A 93 30.02 -14.02 -5.14
N ASP A 94 30.42 -15.02 -5.94
CA ASP A 94 31.82 -15.44 -6.09
C ASP A 94 32.13 -15.60 -7.57
N LEU A 95 32.79 -14.60 -8.15
CA LEU A 95 33.13 -14.62 -9.58
C LEU A 95 34.37 -15.47 -9.90
N ASN A 96 35.04 -16.03 -8.89
CA ASN A 96 36.28 -16.80 -9.05
C ASN A 96 36.06 -18.32 -9.02
N LYS A 97 35.04 -18.80 -8.30
CA LYS A 97 34.75 -20.23 -8.10
C LYS A 97 33.40 -20.63 -8.68
N ASN A 98 33.27 -21.90 -9.07
CA ASN A 98 31.98 -22.49 -9.40
C ASN A 98 31.32 -22.98 -8.11
N LEU A 99 30.34 -22.22 -7.62
CA LEU A 99 29.60 -22.55 -6.41
C LEU A 99 28.36 -23.37 -6.75
N THR A 100 27.98 -24.30 -5.87
CA THR A 100 26.70 -24.99 -5.94
C THR A 100 25.75 -24.40 -4.91
N LEU A 101 24.49 -24.20 -5.30
CA LEU A 101 23.50 -23.59 -4.42
C LEU A 101 23.07 -24.55 -3.29
N THR A 102 23.45 -24.24 -2.04
CA THR A 102 23.24 -25.14 -0.89
C THR A 102 22.06 -24.71 -0.02
N LYS A 103 22.11 -23.51 0.55
CA LYS A 103 21.08 -22.95 1.46
C LYS A 103 20.64 -21.55 1.04
N GLU A 104 21.38 -20.93 0.14
CA GLU A 104 21.21 -19.57 -0.34
C GLU A 104 19.98 -19.45 -1.27
N PHE A 105 19.42 -18.24 -1.36
CA PHE A 105 18.34 -17.92 -2.31
C PHE A 105 18.90 -17.59 -3.70
N PHE A 106 20.04 -16.91 -3.76
CA PHE A 106 20.72 -16.51 -4.98
C PHE A 106 22.22 -16.79 -4.85
N VAL A 107 22.80 -17.42 -5.86
CA VAL A 107 24.25 -17.60 -6.01
C VAL A 107 24.64 -17.12 -7.39
N ILE A 108 25.56 -16.18 -7.46
CA ILE A 108 26.14 -15.69 -8.71
C ILE A 108 27.57 -16.19 -8.76
N ASP A 109 27.83 -17.14 -9.65
CA ASP A 109 29.17 -17.69 -9.88
C ASP A 109 29.79 -17.11 -11.17
N LYS A 110 31.00 -17.59 -11.52
CA LYS A 110 31.71 -17.14 -12.73
C LYS A 110 30.89 -17.32 -14.01
N THR A 111 30.17 -18.43 -14.11
CA THR A 111 29.56 -18.97 -15.34
C THR A 111 28.04 -19.02 -15.31
N THR A 112 27.41 -19.04 -14.14
CA THR A 112 25.98 -19.23 -13.94
C THR A 112 25.43 -18.35 -12.81
N VAL A 113 24.14 -18.09 -12.91
CA VAL A 113 23.31 -17.51 -11.86
C VAL A 113 22.35 -18.59 -11.42
N GLN A 114 22.46 -19.00 -10.16
CA GLN A 114 21.60 -20.00 -9.54
C GLN A 114 20.64 -19.30 -8.58
N TYR A 115 19.38 -19.73 -8.55
CA TYR A 115 18.40 -19.22 -7.58
C TYR A 115 17.44 -20.31 -7.11
N ARG A 116 16.88 -20.13 -5.91
CA ARG A 116 15.93 -21.05 -5.27
C ARG A 116 14.74 -20.29 -4.72
N VAL A 117 13.62 -20.33 -5.42
CA VAL A 117 12.33 -19.84 -4.91
C VAL A 117 11.40 -21.00 -4.56
N PHE A 118 11.25 -21.97 -5.48
CA PHE A 118 10.50 -23.22 -5.25
C PHE A 118 11.32 -24.46 -5.57
N SER A 119 12.12 -24.39 -6.63
CA SER A 119 13.11 -25.40 -7.01
C SER A 119 14.43 -24.70 -7.34
N PRO A 120 15.60 -25.33 -7.14
CA PRO A 120 16.84 -24.84 -7.67
C PRO A 120 16.74 -24.69 -9.19
N ARG A 121 17.21 -23.56 -9.71
CA ARG A 121 17.30 -23.27 -11.15
C ARG A 121 18.66 -22.65 -11.41
N THR A 122 19.24 -23.00 -12.55
CA THR A 122 20.55 -22.51 -12.99
C THR A 122 20.39 -21.87 -14.36
N ILE A 123 20.89 -20.64 -14.51
CA ILE A 123 20.91 -19.91 -15.77
C ILE A 123 22.36 -19.60 -16.10
N PRO A 124 22.91 -20.06 -17.24
CA PRO A 124 24.23 -19.66 -17.68
C PRO A 124 24.30 -18.13 -17.85
N ARG A 125 25.35 -17.51 -17.32
CA ARG A 125 25.55 -16.05 -17.34
C ARG A 125 25.67 -15.52 -18.77
N GLU A 126 26.12 -16.34 -19.71
CA GLU A 126 26.14 -16.01 -21.14
C GLU A 126 24.74 -15.71 -21.68
N GLN A 127 23.72 -16.41 -21.19
CA GLN A 127 22.31 -16.15 -21.56
C GLN A 127 21.79 -14.82 -21.01
N LEU A 128 22.42 -14.27 -19.97
CA LEU A 128 22.08 -12.96 -19.44
C LEU A 128 22.84 -11.82 -20.15
N LYS A 129 23.90 -12.14 -20.92
CA LYS A 129 24.62 -11.17 -21.76
C LYS A 129 23.90 -10.94 -23.09
N ASP A 130 23.45 -12.02 -23.73
CA ASP A 130 22.64 -11.95 -24.95
C ASP A 130 21.15 -12.10 -24.62
N ILE A 131 20.57 -11.02 -24.09
CA ILE A 131 19.16 -10.98 -23.68
C ILE A 131 18.23 -11.24 -24.89
N LYS A 132 18.67 -10.91 -26.10
CA LYS A 132 17.89 -11.05 -27.32
C LYS A 132 17.74 -12.52 -27.72
N GLU A 133 18.84 -13.27 -27.72
CA GLU A 133 18.81 -14.70 -28.02
C GLU A 133 18.06 -15.49 -26.93
N TYR A 134 18.25 -15.14 -25.65
CA TYR A 134 17.72 -15.89 -24.51
C TYR A 134 16.58 -15.18 -23.76
N ARG A 135 15.75 -14.43 -24.49
CA ARG A 135 14.66 -13.58 -23.97
C ARG A 135 13.75 -14.26 -22.95
N THR A 136 13.34 -15.50 -23.21
CA THR A 136 12.45 -16.27 -22.33
C THR A 136 13.09 -16.56 -20.96
N ASN A 137 14.38 -16.91 -20.93
CA ASN A 137 15.09 -17.22 -19.69
C ASN A 137 15.37 -15.95 -18.89
N ALA A 138 15.78 -14.86 -19.56
CA ALA A 138 15.96 -13.56 -18.94
C ALA A 138 14.64 -13.02 -18.34
N SER A 139 13.54 -13.02 -19.11
CA SER A 139 12.22 -12.59 -18.64
C SER A 139 11.76 -13.39 -17.43
N ARG A 140 11.95 -14.72 -17.43
CA ARG A 140 11.61 -15.58 -16.29
C ARG A 140 12.44 -15.22 -15.04
N PHE A 141 13.73 -14.98 -15.20
CA PHE A 141 14.61 -14.54 -14.12
C PHE A 141 14.14 -13.21 -13.52
N PHE A 142 13.94 -12.18 -14.34
CA PHE A 142 13.48 -10.86 -13.88
C PHE A 142 12.09 -10.92 -13.25
N THR A 143 11.17 -11.73 -13.79
CA THR A 143 9.85 -11.93 -13.19
C THR A 143 9.95 -12.51 -11.78
N ILE A 144 10.87 -13.46 -11.55
CA ILE A 144 11.07 -14.08 -10.23
C ILE A 144 11.69 -13.09 -9.26
N VAL A 145 12.70 -12.33 -9.68
CA VAL A 145 13.30 -11.26 -8.87
C VAL A 145 12.22 -10.25 -8.46
N LEU A 146 11.39 -9.81 -9.40
CA LEU A 146 10.32 -8.87 -9.14
C LEU A 146 9.25 -9.44 -8.21
N LEU A 147 8.89 -10.72 -8.36
CA LEU A 147 7.97 -11.42 -7.47
C LEU A 147 8.51 -11.48 -6.03
N LEU A 148 9.82 -11.69 -5.86
CA LEU A 148 10.46 -11.70 -4.55
C LEU A 148 10.50 -10.30 -3.92
N MET A 149 10.59 -9.24 -4.72
CA MET A 149 10.53 -7.85 -4.27
C MET A 149 9.10 -7.37 -3.95
N LEU A 150 8.07 -8.07 -4.44
CA LEU A 150 6.67 -7.66 -4.34
C LEU A 150 6.19 -7.42 -2.89
N PRO A 151 6.48 -8.27 -1.89
CA PRO A 151 6.08 -8.01 -0.51
C PRO A 151 6.71 -6.72 0.06
N GLY A 152 7.96 -6.42 -0.31
CA GLY A 152 8.64 -5.19 0.10
C GLY A 152 8.01 -3.96 -0.54
N ILE A 153 7.75 -4.02 -1.86
CA ILE A 153 7.04 -2.96 -2.58
C ILE A 153 5.64 -2.75 -1.99
N ALA A 154 4.92 -3.84 -1.69
CA ALA A 154 3.60 -3.81 -1.09
C ALA A 154 3.60 -3.11 0.28
N LEU A 155 4.57 -3.42 1.15
CA LEU A 155 4.72 -2.76 2.44
C LEU A 155 5.00 -1.26 2.30
N LEU A 156 5.90 -0.87 1.38
CA LEU A 156 6.19 0.53 1.11
C LEU A 156 4.96 1.29 0.58
N LEU A 157 4.20 0.67 -0.32
CA LEU A 157 2.94 1.24 -0.83
C LEU A 157 1.88 1.36 0.27
N TYR A 158 1.77 0.38 1.15
CA TYR A 158 0.88 0.42 2.31
C TYR A 158 1.25 1.58 3.24
N LEU A 159 2.54 1.72 3.60
CA LEU A 159 3.01 2.80 4.48
C LEU A 159 2.78 4.18 3.85
N ARG A 160 3.09 4.34 2.55
CA ARG A 160 2.82 5.57 1.79
C ARG A 160 1.33 5.92 1.80
N THR A 161 0.46 4.93 1.61
CA THR A 161 -0.99 5.10 1.61
C THR A 161 -1.50 5.47 3.01
N TRP A 162 -0.97 4.83 4.04
CA TRP A 162 -1.28 5.15 5.43
C TRP A 162 -0.92 6.61 5.76
N LEU A 163 0.29 7.05 5.39
CA LEU A 163 0.72 8.43 5.57
C LEU A 163 -0.19 9.41 4.82
N LYS A 164 -0.58 9.11 3.58
CA LYS A 164 -1.56 9.91 2.82
C LYS A 164 -2.83 10.16 3.62
N TYR A 165 -3.50 9.11 4.08
CA TYR A 165 -4.78 9.27 4.78
C TYR A 165 -4.61 9.88 6.16
N PHE A 166 -3.50 9.60 6.85
CA PHE A 166 -3.17 10.26 8.11
C PHE A 166 -3.05 11.79 7.93
N PHE A 167 -2.34 12.26 6.90
CA PHE A 167 -2.25 13.69 6.59
C PHE A 167 -3.62 14.30 6.25
N ILE A 168 -4.45 13.60 5.47
CA ILE A 168 -5.81 14.09 5.15
C ILE A 168 -6.63 14.21 6.44
N VAL A 169 -6.62 13.19 7.32
CA VAL A 169 -7.31 13.25 8.61
C VAL A 169 -6.84 14.46 9.41
N LEU A 170 -5.53 14.70 9.54
CA LEU A 170 -4.99 15.82 10.32
C LEU A 170 -5.48 17.18 9.80
N VAL A 171 -5.38 17.41 8.49
CA VAL A 171 -5.79 18.67 7.85
C VAL A 171 -7.30 18.87 7.96
N MET A 172 -8.08 17.84 7.61
CA MET A 172 -9.54 17.92 7.61
C MET A 172 -10.10 18.06 9.03
N SER A 173 -9.52 17.39 10.02
CA SER A 173 -9.93 17.52 11.42
C SER A 173 -9.68 18.92 11.94
N SER A 174 -8.53 19.52 11.59
CA SER A 174 -8.20 20.89 11.98
C SER A 174 -9.15 21.91 11.32
N PHE A 175 -9.46 21.72 10.04
CA PHE A 175 -10.42 22.55 9.31
C PHE A 175 -11.83 22.47 9.91
N PHE A 176 -12.37 21.26 10.10
CA PHE A 176 -13.70 21.09 10.69
C PHE A 176 -13.76 21.51 12.15
N PHE A 177 -12.67 21.38 12.91
CA PHE A 177 -12.59 21.87 14.28
C PHE A 177 -12.82 23.38 14.33
N VAL A 178 -12.13 24.16 13.48
CA VAL A 178 -12.33 25.61 13.37
C VAL A 178 -13.78 25.94 13.01
N ILE A 179 -14.37 25.23 12.04
CA ILE A 179 -15.78 25.43 11.68
C ILE A 179 -16.70 25.16 12.87
N THR A 180 -16.53 24.03 13.55
CA THR A 180 -17.39 23.66 14.70
C THR A 180 -17.24 24.64 15.86
N GLU A 181 -16.03 25.15 16.11
CA GLU A 181 -15.76 26.15 17.15
C GLU A 181 -16.46 27.49 16.87
N LEU A 182 -16.59 27.86 15.60
CA LEU A 182 -17.36 29.04 15.17
C LEU A 182 -18.88 28.83 15.25
N THR A 183 -19.35 27.59 15.35
CA THR A 183 -20.78 27.30 15.54
C THR A 183 -21.16 27.20 17.01
N ARG A 184 -22.48 27.14 17.30
CA ARG A 184 -22.99 26.87 18.66
C ARG A 184 -22.54 25.50 19.21
N HIS A 185 -22.09 24.60 18.36
CA HIS A 185 -21.77 23.22 18.69
C HIS A 185 -20.26 23.05 18.84
N ARG A 186 -19.74 23.34 20.04
CA ARG A 186 -18.32 23.22 20.36
C ARG A 186 -17.92 21.76 20.58
N LEU A 187 -17.47 21.10 19.51
CA LEU A 187 -16.87 19.77 19.59
C LEU A 187 -15.37 19.88 19.88
N LYS A 188 -14.83 18.98 20.69
CA LYS A 188 -13.38 18.95 20.95
C LYS A 188 -12.64 18.48 19.70
N TRP A 189 -11.42 18.98 19.48
CA TRP A 189 -10.59 18.55 18.34
C TRP A 189 -10.45 17.02 18.23
N LYS A 190 -10.31 16.32 19.37
CA LYS A 190 -10.28 14.84 19.43
C LYS A 190 -11.55 14.21 18.84
N GLU A 191 -12.72 14.74 19.18
CA GLU A 191 -14.01 14.21 18.72
C GLU A 191 -14.15 14.42 17.21
N VAL A 192 -13.78 15.61 16.71
CA VAL A 192 -13.75 15.90 15.28
C VAL A 192 -12.76 14.97 14.56
N ALA A 193 -11.58 14.76 15.12
CA ALA A 193 -10.57 13.87 14.54
C ALA A 193 -11.04 12.41 14.43
N ASN A 194 -11.72 11.91 15.47
CA ASN A 194 -12.33 10.60 15.44
C ASN A 194 -13.43 10.53 14.36
N ILE A 195 -14.33 11.52 14.30
CA ILE A 195 -15.39 11.60 13.28
C ILE A 195 -14.78 11.55 11.88
N VAL A 196 -13.80 12.41 11.59
CA VAL A 196 -13.11 12.47 10.28
C VAL A 196 -12.47 11.12 9.95
N THR A 197 -11.78 10.50 10.91
CA THR A 197 -11.14 9.19 10.74
C THR A 197 -12.14 8.11 10.34
N HIS A 198 -13.31 8.04 10.99
CA HIS A 198 -14.35 7.06 10.65
C HIS A 198 -15.05 7.38 9.32
N THR A 199 -15.26 8.67 8.98
CA THR A 199 -15.81 9.05 7.67
C THR A 199 -14.86 8.78 6.51
N MET A 200 -13.57 8.54 6.79
CA MET A 200 -12.59 8.15 5.77
C MET A 200 -12.86 6.75 5.20
N THR A 201 -13.57 5.89 5.92
CA THR A 201 -13.85 4.51 5.50
C THR A 201 -14.52 4.40 4.12
N PRO A 202 -15.69 5.02 3.86
CA PRO A 202 -16.28 5.00 2.53
C PRO A 202 -15.35 5.60 1.46
N VAL A 203 -14.60 6.64 1.81
CA VAL A 203 -13.70 7.34 0.88
C VAL A 203 -12.54 6.44 0.44
N ILE A 204 -11.91 5.74 1.37
CA ILE A 204 -10.85 4.76 1.09
C ILE A 204 -11.36 3.67 0.15
N LEU A 205 -12.55 3.11 0.44
CA LEU A 205 -13.12 2.03 -0.37
C LEU A 205 -13.47 2.51 -1.79
N ILE A 206 -14.08 3.69 -1.91
CA ILE A 206 -14.40 4.29 -3.21
C ILE A 206 -13.11 4.57 -4.00
N GLU A 207 -12.07 5.12 -3.38
CA GLU A 207 -10.81 5.44 -4.06
C GLU A 207 -10.13 4.16 -4.58
N VAL A 208 -10.11 3.09 -3.78
CA VAL A 208 -9.56 1.78 -4.17
C VAL A 208 -10.26 1.22 -5.40
N VAL A 209 -11.59 1.15 -5.36
CA VAL A 209 -12.38 0.62 -6.49
C VAL A 209 -12.22 1.50 -7.73
N SER A 210 -12.25 2.82 -7.56
CA SER A 210 -12.09 3.78 -8.65
C SER A 210 -10.72 3.68 -9.31
N SER A 211 -9.65 3.50 -8.51
CA SER A 211 -8.27 3.37 -9.01
C SER A 211 -8.08 2.19 -9.95
N PHE A 212 -8.87 1.12 -9.79
CA PHE A 212 -8.84 -0.05 -10.66
C PHE A 212 -9.55 0.22 -12.00
N VAL A 213 -10.70 0.90 -11.96
CA VAL A 213 -11.56 1.14 -13.14
C VAL A 213 -10.98 2.23 -14.04
N THR A 214 -10.78 3.44 -13.51
CA THR A 214 -10.20 4.56 -14.26
C THR A 214 -9.77 5.69 -13.34
N THR A 215 -8.59 6.24 -13.59
CA THR A 215 -8.06 7.40 -12.87
C THR A 215 -8.52 8.73 -13.47
N ALA A 216 -9.27 8.72 -14.58
CA ALA A 216 -9.64 9.94 -15.30
C ALA A 216 -10.49 10.92 -14.47
N TYR A 217 -11.36 10.41 -13.60
CA TYR A 217 -12.22 11.24 -12.72
C TYR A 217 -11.50 11.74 -11.46
N LEU A 218 -10.30 11.21 -11.17
CA LEU A 218 -9.52 11.56 -9.98
C LEU A 218 -8.63 12.78 -10.27
N LEU A 219 -9.24 13.96 -10.39
CA LEU A 219 -8.52 15.22 -10.58
C LEU A 219 -7.67 15.54 -9.34
N PRO A 220 -6.32 15.52 -9.45
CA PRO A 220 -5.45 15.78 -8.31
C PRO A 220 -5.42 17.29 -8.02
N ILE A 221 -5.84 17.72 -6.83
CA ILE A 221 -5.74 19.13 -6.40
C ILE A 221 -4.34 19.41 -5.86
N ILE A 222 -3.84 18.50 -5.01
CA ILE A 222 -2.57 18.66 -4.31
C ILE A 222 -1.70 17.45 -4.63
N ARG A 223 -0.48 17.73 -5.08
CA ARG A 223 0.59 16.74 -5.26
C ARG A 223 1.69 17.06 -4.26
N PHE A 224 1.87 16.21 -3.25
CA PHE A 224 2.88 16.43 -2.21
C PHE A 224 3.64 15.12 -1.95
N LEU A 225 4.96 15.10 -2.19
CA LEU A 225 5.82 13.92 -1.99
C LEU A 225 5.27 12.64 -2.68
N GLY A 226 4.74 12.79 -3.90
CA GLY A 226 4.10 11.69 -4.64
C GLY A 226 2.71 11.30 -4.13
N ILE A 227 2.18 11.94 -3.09
CA ILE A 227 0.81 11.75 -2.63
C ILE A 227 -0.11 12.65 -3.45
N ASN A 228 -1.08 12.04 -4.14
CA ASN A 228 -2.12 12.76 -4.88
C ASN A 228 -3.39 12.78 -4.02
N ILE A 229 -3.85 13.98 -3.67
CA ILE A 229 -5.16 14.22 -3.04
C ILE A 229 -6.13 14.62 -4.15
N TYR A 230 -7.24 13.88 -4.27
CA TYR A 230 -8.19 14.04 -5.36
C TYR A 230 -9.41 14.86 -4.94
N LEU A 231 -9.89 15.75 -5.81
CA LEU A 231 -11.02 16.63 -5.53
C LEU A 231 -12.28 15.85 -5.16
N ALA A 232 -12.63 14.83 -5.96
CA ALA A 232 -13.83 14.03 -5.73
C ALA A 232 -13.82 13.37 -4.34
N THR A 233 -12.70 12.76 -3.94
CA THR A 233 -12.61 12.08 -2.64
C THR A 233 -12.65 13.07 -1.48
N THR A 234 -12.03 14.24 -1.62
CA THR A 234 -12.10 15.32 -0.63
C THR A 234 -13.52 15.88 -0.46
N VAL A 235 -14.26 16.10 -1.54
CA VAL A 235 -15.66 16.59 -1.49
C VAL A 235 -16.57 15.56 -0.83
N ILE A 236 -16.43 14.28 -1.20
CA ILE A 236 -17.19 13.17 -0.60
C ILE A 236 -16.88 13.09 0.90
N LEU A 237 -15.60 13.18 1.29
CA LEU A 237 -15.19 13.20 2.69
C LEU A 237 -15.86 14.34 3.45
N MET A 238 -15.81 15.58 2.92
CA MET A 238 -16.45 16.73 3.53
C MET A 238 -17.95 16.51 3.74
N ALA A 239 -18.65 15.99 2.74
CA ALA A 239 -20.08 15.71 2.84
C ALA A 239 -20.38 14.68 3.95
N PHE A 240 -19.65 13.57 4.00
CA PHE A 240 -19.82 12.56 5.06
C PHE A 240 -19.46 13.12 6.45
N THR A 241 -18.40 13.92 6.57
CA THR A 241 -18.02 14.56 7.83
C THR A 241 -19.10 15.51 8.33
N VAL A 242 -19.69 16.34 7.45
CA VAL A 242 -20.81 17.23 7.81
C VAL A 242 -22.01 16.42 8.31
N LEU A 243 -22.42 15.37 7.58
CA LEU A 243 -23.53 14.49 8.00
C LEU A 243 -23.26 13.81 9.33
N ALA A 244 -22.04 13.34 9.55
CA ALA A 244 -21.62 12.69 10.79
C ALA A 244 -21.62 13.66 11.98
N ILE A 245 -21.16 14.90 11.78
CA ILE A 245 -21.22 15.96 12.81
C ILE A 245 -22.68 16.26 13.17
N ILE A 246 -23.56 16.43 12.18
CA ILE A 246 -25.00 16.67 12.41
C ILE A 246 -25.62 15.50 13.18
N GLY A 247 -25.35 14.27 12.76
CA GLY A 247 -25.84 13.06 13.43
C GLY A 247 -25.36 12.94 14.88
N CYS A 248 -24.09 13.27 15.13
CA CYS A 248 -23.51 13.33 16.48
C CYS A 248 -24.23 14.37 17.37
N GLN A 249 -24.42 15.58 16.85
CA GLN A 249 -25.09 16.67 17.56
C GLN A 249 -26.55 16.37 17.88
N TYR A 250 -27.27 15.76 16.94
CA TYR A 250 -28.65 15.34 17.14
C TYR A 250 -28.79 14.39 18.34
N GLU A 251 -27.90 13.40 18.45
CA GLU A 251 -27.95 12.42 19.54
C GLU A 251 -27.55 13.05 20.89
N ILE A 252 -26.59 13.97 20.90
CA ILE A 252 -26.25 14.76 22.11
C ILE A 252 -27.47 15.57 22.59
N HIS A 253 -28.16 16.24 21.66
CA HIS A 253 -29.33 17.05 22.00
C HIS A 253 -30.49 16.19 22.51
N LYS A 254 -30.74 15.04 21.89
CA LYS A 254 -31.78 14.09 22.30
C LYS A 254 -31.56 13.60 23.73
N GLU A 255 -30.34 13.22 24.11
CA GLU A 255 -30.04 12.81 25.49
C GLU A 255 -30.18 13.96 26.49
N SER A 256 -29.87 15.19 26.09
CA SER A 256 -30.03 16.36 26.98
C SER A 256 -31.50 16.65 27.32
N LYS A 257 -32.44 16.29 26.42
CA LYS A 257 -33.88 16.43 26.64
C LYS A 257 -34.43 15.37 27.59
N HIS A 258 -33.93 14.14 27.54
CA HIS A 258 -34.40 13.05 28.40
C HIS A 258 -33.94 13.16 29.86
N LYS A 259 -32.94 14.01 30.15
CA LYS A 259 -32.44 14.23 31.51
C LYS A 259 -33.14 15.37 32.25
N LYS A 260 -34.05 16.10 31.59
CA LYS A 260 -34.85 17.18 32.17
C LYS A 260 -36.26 16.69 32.45
#